data_AF-D8LWX9-F1
#
_entry.id   AF-D8LWX9-F1
#
_cell.length_a   1.000
_cell.length_b   1.000
_cell.length_c   1.000
_cell.angle_alpha   90.00
_cell.angle_beta   90.00
_cell.angle_gamma   90.00
#
_symmetry.space_group_name_H-M   'P 1'
#
loop_
_entity.id
_entity.type
_entity.pdbx_description
1 polymer ?
#
loop_
_entity_poly.entity_id
_entity_poly.type
_entity_poly.pdbx_seq_one_letter_code
_entity_poly.pdbx_strand_id
1 'polypeptide(L)'
;MPKERFNEEKKGIAVRIQELIAQGESITQMMEGTKNSSLGWKEKRRLKKEAKKALDQYRAECKELDNDYLKLRAEHLNYKENNPLLPVAKLILGILSIIISILWLLQLIFYVFPKQFTGVSLFPFLNSMFIGLNDYFPILASVLLLVFALYFMFCTINGGFSFGLRMFLMNVHEMEPHDTLITSLVFNGGLILMTVLPLLQFCSKAFGDYAAQSEVIDILACRVVQRGDP
;
A
#
# COMPACT_ATOMS: atom_id res chain seq x y z
N MET A 1 -3.63 -23.16 16.52
CA MET A 1 -4.79 -23.95 16.93
C MET A 1 -4.46 -25.45 16.87
N PRO A 2 -4.88 -26.26 17.86
CA PRO A 2 -4.79 -27.73 17.80
C PRO A 2 -5.42 -28.30 16.52
N LYS A 3 -4.88 -29.42 16.01
CA LYS A 3 -5.32 -30.02 14.73
C LYS A 3 -6.80 -30.43 14.72
N GLU A 4 -7.33 -30.90 15.85
CA GLU A 4 -8.71 -31.36 15.98
C GLU A 4 -9.70 -30.20 15.80
N ARG A 5 -9.49 -29.11 16.55
CA ARG A 5 -10.30 -27.89 16.43
C ARG A 5 -10.22 -27.26 15.02
N PHE A 6 -9.04 -27.26 14.40
CA PHE A 6 -8.89 -26.80 13.02
C PHE A 6 -9.74 -27.61 12.03
N ASN A 7 -9.80 -28.93 12.21
CA ASN A 7 -10.61 -29.79 11.35
C ASN A 7 -12.12 -29.58 11.56
N GLU A 8 -12.54 -29.27 12.78
CA GLU A 8 -13.94 -28.92 13.07
C GLU A 8 -14.34 -27.58 12.43
N GLU A 9 -13.55 -26.53 12.63
CA GLU A 9 -13.83 -25.21 12.04
C GLU A 9 -13.77 -25.25 10.50
N LYS A 10 -12.86 -26.05 9.92
CA LYS A 10 -12.81 -26.31 8.48
C LYS A 10 -14.10 -26.97 7.95
N LYS A 11 -14.72 -27.87 8.73
CA LYS A 11 -16.01 -28.47 8.34
C LYS A 11 -17.12 -27.42 8.37
N GLY A 12 -17.14 -26.53 9.35
CA GLY A 12 -18.09 -25.41 9.41
C GLY A 12 -18.00 -24.50 8.18
N ILE A 13 -16.77 -24.14 7.78
CA ILE A 13 -16.52 -23.39 6.53
C ILE A 13 -17.02 -24.17 5.31
N ALA A 14 -16.77 -25.48 5.24
CA ALA A 14 -17.22 -26.31 4.12
C ALA A 14 -18.76 -26.31 3.94
N VAL A 15 -19.52 -26.28 5.03
CA VAL A 15 -20.99 -26.16 4.99
C VAL A 15 -21.40 -24.79 4.43
N ARG A 16 -20.77 -23.71 4.92
CA ARG A 16 -21.05 -22.34 4.44
C ARG A 16 -20.70 -22.16 2.96
N ILE A 17 -19.65 -22.85 2.46
CA ILE A 17 -19.34 -22.92 1.03
C ILE A 17 -20.50 -23.55 0.24
N GLN A 18 -21.10 -24.63 0.73
CA GLN A 18 -22.22 -25.29 0.04
C GLN A 18 -23.46 -24.38 -0.03
N GLU A 19 -23.76 -23.66 1.05
CA GLU A 19 -24.83 -22.67 1.09
C GLU A 19 -24.63 -21.55 0.06
N LEU A 20 -23.40 -21.03 -0.04
CA LEU A 20 -23.04 -20.02 -1.03
C LEU A 20 -23.11 -20.55 -2.47
N ILE A 21 -22.73 -21.80 -2.72
CA ILE A 21 -22.88 -22.42 -4.05
C ILE A 21 -24.36 -22.45 -4.44
N ALA A 22 -25.25 -22.89 -3.54
CA ALA A 22 -26.69 -22.92 -3.79
C ALA A 22 -27.27 -21.51 -4.02
N GLN A 23 -26.81 -20.51 -3.25
CA GLN A 23 -27.20 -19.11 -3.46
C GLN A 23 -26.74 -18.60 -4.84
N GLY A 24 -25.51 -18.90 -5.26
CA GLY A 24 -24.97 -18.53 -6.57
C GLY A 24 -25.73 -19.18 -7.74
N GLU A 25 -26.13 -20.44 -7.61
CA GLU A 25 -26.98 -21.14 -8.58
C GLU A 25 -28.35 -20.46 -8.70
N SER A 26 -28.98 -20.10 -7.58
CA SER A 26 -30.28 -19.42 -7.58
C SER A 26 -30.22 -18.05 -8.29
N ILE A 27 -29.14 -17.29 -8.09
CA ILE A 27 -28.90 -15.99 -8.75
C ILE A 27 -28.69 -16.18 -10.25
N THR A 28 -27.97 -17.24 -10.65
CA THR A 28 -27.76 -17.58 -12.07
C THR A 28 -29.07 -17.92 -12.75
N GLN A 29 -29.91 -18.75 -12.12
CA GLN A 29 -31.24 -19.10 -12.61
C GLN A 29 -32.16 -17.87 -12.73
N MET A 30 -32.12 -16.94 -11.75
CA MET A 30 -32.86 -15.67 -11.83
C MET A 30 -32.43 -14.82 -13.03
N MET A 31 -31.14 -14.77 -13.35
CA MET A 31 -30.61 -14.04 -14.51
C MET A 31 -31.00 -14.68 -15.84
N GLU A 32 -30.88 -16.01 -15.95
CA GLU A 32 -31.28 -16.77 -17.15
C GLU A 32 -32.79 -16.69 -17.41
N GLY A 33 -33.60 -16.85 -16.36
CA GLY A 33 -35.04 -16.68 -16.41
C GLY A 33 -35.46 -15.29 -16.89
N THR A 34 -34.74 -14.25 -16.47
CA THR A 34 -34.97 -12.86 -16.93
C THR A 34 -34.64 -12.68 -18.41
N LYS A 35 -33.59 -13.36 -18.92
CA LYS A 35 -33.16 -13.28 -20.32
C LYS A 35 -34.15 -13.97 -21.27
N ASN A 36 -34.66 -15.13 -20.88
CA ASN A 36 -35.59 -15.95 -21.67
C ASN A 36 -37.05 -15.52 -21.56
N SER A 37 -37.37 -14.64 -20.62
CA SER A 37 -38.73 -14.14 -20.36
C SER A 37 -39.17 -13.03 -21.34
N SER A 38 -40.45 -13.04 -21.75
CA SER A 38 -41.09 -11.99 -22.55
C SER A 38 -41.57 -10.78 -21.72
N LEU A 39 -40.89 -10.45 -20.61
CA LEU A 39 -41.24 -9.31 -19.77
C LEU A 39 -40.99 -7.95 -20.45
N GLY A 40 -41.80 -6.96 -20.09
CA GLY A 40 -41.65 -5.58 -20.54
C GLY A 40 -40.33 -4.94 -20.10
N TRP A 41 -39.83 -3.96 -20.85
CA TRP A 41 -38.51 -3.35 -20.65
C TRP A 41 -38.30 -2.76 -19.24
N LYS A 42 -39.34 -2.17 -18.65
CA LYS A 42 -39.29 -1.60 -17.28
C LYS A 42 -39.07 -2.69 -16.23
N GLU A 43 -39.70 -3.85 -16.42
CA GLU A 43 -39.60 -4.99 -15.52
C GLU A 43 -38.26 -5.72 -15.66
N LYS A 44 -37.78 -5.89 -16.89
CA LYS A 44 -36.42 -6.40 -17.16
C LYS A 44 -35.34 -5.53 -16.51
N ARG A 45 -35.50 -4.19 -16.54
CA ARG A 45 -34.58 -3.27 -15.86
C ARG A 45 -34.60 -3.43 -14.33
N ARG A 46 -35.78 -3.59 -13.74
CA ARG A 46 -35.94 -3.82 -12.29
C ARG A 46 -35.26 -5.12 -11.86
N LEU A 47 -35.58 -6.23 -12.53
CA LEU A 47 -35.00 -7.55 -12.24
C LEU A 47 -33.49 -7.57 -12.44
N LYS A 48 -32.97 -6.91 -13.48
CA LYS A 48 -31.51 -6.79 -13.69
C LYS A 48 -30.82 -6.02 -12.56
N LYS A 49 -31.47 -4.97 -12.02
CA LYS A 49 -30.93 -4.21 -10.88
C LYS A 49 -30.93 -5.04 -9.59
N GLU A 50 -31.99 -5.81 -9.38
CA GLU A 50 -32.13 -6.71 -8.23
C GLU A 50 -31.13 -7.87 -8.29
N ALA A 51 -31.01 -8.54 -9.43
CA ALA A 51 -30.01 -9.58 -9.67
C ALA A 51 -28.58 -9.04 -9.50
N LYS A 52 -28.30 -7.82 -9.97
CA LYS A 52 -27.00 -7.16 -9.73
C LYS A 52 -26.74 -6.94 -8.24
N LYS A 53 -27.73 -6.45 -7.50
CA LYS A 53 -27.60 -6.23 -6.04
C LYS A 53 -27.37 -7.55 -5.29
N ALA A 54 -28.11 -8.60 -5.64
CA ALA A 54 -27.94 -9.94 -5.07
C ALA A 54 -26.55 -10.52 -5.38
N LEU A 55 -26.06 -10.32 -6.60
CA LEU A 55 -24.71 -10.74 -7.01
C LEU A 55 -23.60 -9.95 -6.28
N ASP A 56 -23.80 -8.66 -6.03
CA ASP A 56 -22.86 -7.84 -5.25
C ASP A 56 -22.84 -8.30 -3.77
N GLN A 57 -23.99 -8.67 -3.19
CA GLN A 57 -24.08 -9.25 -1.84
C GLN A 57 -23.40 -10.62 -1.76
N TYR A 58 -23.70 -11.51 -2.70
CA TYR A 58 -23.06 -12.82 -2.83
C TYR A 58 -21.54 -12.72 -2.88
N ARG A 59 -20.99 -11.80 -3.69
CA ARG A 59 -19.55 -11.55 -3.75
C ARG A 59 -18.97 -11.11 -2.41
N ALA A 60 -19.66 -10.24 -1.68
CA ALA A 60 -19.22 -9.79 -0.37
C ALA A 60 -19.19 -10.95 0.65
N GLU A 61 -20.20 -11.83 0.61
CA GLU A 61 -20.28 -13.02 1.47
C GLU A 61 -19.19 -14.06 1.14
N CYS A 62 -18.91 -14.32 -0.14
CA CYS A 62 -17.78 -15.17 -0.56
C CYS A 62 -16.45 -14.64 -0.03
N LYS A 63 -16.24 -13.33 -0.13
CA LYS A 63 -15.01 -12.69 0.33
C LYS A 63 -14.87 -12.71 1.85
N GLU A 64 -15.96 -12.55 2.60
CA GLU A 64 -15.95 -12.74 4.05
C GLU A 64 -15.51 -14.17 4.40
N LEU A 65 -16.04 -15.17 3.70
CA LEU A 65 -15.71 -16.58 3.91
C LEU A 65 -14.25 -16.90 3.60
N ASP A 66 -13.70 -16.35 2.52
CA ASP A 66 -12.28 -16.50 2.19
C ASP A 66 -11.39 -15.86 3.26
N ASN A 67 -11.76 -14.69 3.77
CA ASN A 67 -11.05 -14.05 4.87
C ASN A 67 -11.08 -14.88 6.16
N ASP A 68 -12.22 -15.48 6.49
CA ASP A 68 -12.37 -16.37 7.64
C ASP A 68 -11.48 -17.62 7.49
N TYR A 69 -11.44 -18.21 6.29
CA TYR A 69 -10.55 -19.33 5.99
C TYR A 69 -9.07 -18.94 6.10
N LEU A 70 -8.68 -17.77 5.60
CA LEU A 70 -7.31 -17.26 5.69
C LEU A 70 -6.89 -17.01 7.15
N LYS A 71 -7.77 -16.43 7.97
CA LYS A 71 -7.54 -16.25 9.42
C LYS A 71 -7.37 -17.58 10.12
N LEU A 72 -8.27 -18.53 9.89
CA LEU A 72 -8.19 -19.88 10.46
C LEU A 72 -6.87 -20.57 10.11
N ARG A 73 -6.45 -20.47 8.84
CA ARG A 73 -5.16 -20.99 8.37
C ARG A 73 -4.00 -20.28 9.05
N ALA A 74 -4.03 -18.95 9.17
CA ALA A 74 -3.00 -18.17 9.83
C ALA A 74 -2.88 -18.54 11.31
N GLU A 75 -3.98 -18.73 12.04
CA GLU A 75 -3.98 -19.18 13.44
C GLU A 75 -3.43 -20.60 13.62
N HIS A 76 -3.68 -21.48 12.65
CA HIS A 76 -3.10 -22.81 12.64
C HIS A 76 -1.58 -22.76 12.41
N LEU A 77 -1.11 -21.94 11.46
CA LEU A 77 0.31 -21.75 11.15
C LEU A 77 1.06 -21.03 12.28
N ASN A 78 0.54 -19.92 12.80
CA ASN A 78 1.15 -19.15 13.89
C ASN A 78 1.31 -19.99 15.17
N TYR A 79 0.37 -20.92 15.44
CA TYR A 79 0.51 -21.85 16.55
C TYR A 79 1.66 -22.84 16.38
N LYS A 80 1.95 -23.23 15.13
CA LYS A 80 3.09 -24.10 14.80
C LYS A 80 4.41 -23.32 14.81
N GLU A 81 4.38 -22.04 14.44
CA GLU A 81 5.51 -21.11 14.41
C GLU A 81 5.40 -20.04 15.50
N ASN A 82 5.31 -20.44 16.77
CA ASN A 82 5.32 -19.53 17.91
C ASN A 82 6.71 -18.87 18.09
N ASN A 83 7.08 -17.97 17.18
CA ASN A 83 8.29 -17.17 17.25
C ASN A 83 7.99 -15.87 18.01
N PRO A 84 8.31 -15.76 19.32
CA PRO A 84 8.02 -14.56 20.12
C PRO A 84 8.79 -13.32 19.64
N LEU A 85 9.81 -13.51 18.80
CA LEU A 85 10.60 -12.42 18.22
C LEU A 85 9.81 -11.63 17.16
N LEU A 86 8.88 -12.24 16.43
CA LEU A 86 8.14 -11.56 15.36
C LEU A 86 7.23 -10.43 15.87
N PRO A 87 6.41 -10.62 16.93
CA PRO A 87 5.63 -9.53 17.52
C PRO A 87 6.50 -8.40 18.08
N VAL A 88 7.61 -8.73 18.74
CA VAL A 88 8.54 -7.75 19.31
C VAL A 88 9.22 -6.92 18.22
N ALA A 89 9.68 -7.57 17.15
CA ALA A 89 10.27 -6.89 16.00
C ALA A 89 9.27 -5.93 15.33
N LYS A 90 8.00 -6.36 15.17
CA LYS A 90 6.93 -5.51 14.65
C LYS A 90 6.66 -4.30 15.54
N LEU A 91 6.70 -4.46 16.86
CA LEU A 91 6.52 -3.37 17.81
C LEU A 91 7.65 -2.33 17.70
N ILE A 92 8.91 -2.79 17.68
CA ILE A 92 10.08 -1.91 17.53
C ILE A 92 10.00 -1.15 16.20
N LEU A 93 9.69 -1.84 15.11
CA LEU A 93 9.53 -1.22 13.80
C LEU A 93 8.39 -0.19 13.78
N GLY A 94 7.29 -0.45 14.48
CA GLY A 94 6.18 0.49 14.65
C GLY A 94 6.59 1.77 15.37
N ILE A 95 7.34 1.66 16.47
CA ILE A 95 7.85 2.83 17.23
C ILE A 95 8.81 3.65 16.36
N LEU A 96 9.77 2.98 15.68
CA LEU A 96 10.70 3.65 14.77
C LEU A 96 9.97 4.36 13.63
N SER A 97 8.94 3.73 13.06
CA SER A 97 8.07 4.33 12.05
C SER A 97 7.42 5.63 12.54
N ILE A 98 6.88 5.65 13.77
CA ILE A 98 6.26 6.86 14.34
C ILE A 98 7.29 8.00 14.45
N ILE A 99 8.50 7.70 14.93
CA ILE A 99 9.58 8.69 15.05
C ILE A 99 9.94 9.25 13.67
N ILE A 100 10.16 8.38 12.68
CA ILE A 100 10.52 8.81 11.31
C ILE A 100 9.40 9.64 10.68
N SER A 101 8.13 9.28 10.89
CA SER A 101 6.96 10.08 10.47
C SER A 101 6.96 11.49 11.05
N ILE A 102 7.25 11.63 12.35
CA ILE A 102 7.33 12.95 13.00
C ILE A 102 8.48 13.76 12.40
N LEU A 103 9.66 13.16 12.23
CA LEU A 103 10.83 13.82 11.65
C LEU A 103 10.54 14.32 10.22
N TRP A 104 9.87 13.51 9.40
CA TRP A 104 9.41 13.93 8.08
C TRP A 104 8.41 15.08 8.16
N LEU A 105 7.43 15.04 9.07
CA LEU A 105 6.47 16.12 9.24
C LEU A 105 7.16 17.45 9.63
N LEU A 106 8.13 17.41 10.54
CA LEU A 106 8.92 18.59 10.91
C LEU A 106 9.72 19.13 9.72
N GLN A 107 10.34 18.26 8.93
CA GLN A 107 11.05 18.66 7.70
C GLN A 107 10.11 19.32 6.68
N LEU A 108 8.88 18.84 6.55
CA LEU A 108 7.86 19.46 5.69
C LEU A 108 7.53 20.88 6.15
N ILE A 109 7.23 21.03 7.45
CA ILE A 109 6.77 22.28 8.04
C ILE A 109 7.86 23.35 8.08
N PHE A 110 9.10 22.98 8.45
CA PHE A 110 10.16 23.97 8.69
C PHE A 110 11.04 24.24 7.48
N TYR A 111 11.15 23.29 6.57
CA TYR A 111 12.07 23.39 5.44
C TYR A 111 11.33 23.41 4.11
N VAL A 112 10.56 22.37 3.77
CA VAL A 112 10.00 22.24 2.42
C VAL A 112 8.93 23.30 2.13
N PHE A 113 7.91 23.45 2.98
CA PHE A 113 6.84 24.41 2.74
C PHE A 113 7.34 25.87 2.78
N PRO A 114 8.11 26.33 3.79
CA PRO A 114 8.60 27.71 3.82
C PRO A 114 9.51 28.04 2.63
N LYS A 115 10.41 27.13 2.24
CA LYS A 115 11.27 27.31 1.06
C LYS A 115 10.45 27.41 -0.23
N GLN A 116 9.32 26.70 -0.33
CA GLN A 116 8.45 26.76 -1.50
C GLN A 116 7.54 27.99 -1.53
N PHE A 117 7.00 28.46 -0.40
CA PHE A 117 6.06 29.59 -0.36
C PHE A 117 6.73 30.95 -0.17
N THR A 118 7.80 31.03 0.61
CA THR A 118 8.45 32.29 1.03
C THR A 118 9.87 32.43 0.46
N GLY A 119 10.43 31.37 -0.13
CA GLY A 119 11.79 31.36 -0.68
C GLY A 119 12.89 31.28 0.39
N VAL A 120 12.53 31.32 1.68
CA VAL A 120 13.44 31.27 2.82
C VAL A 120 13.07 30.07 3.69
N SER A 121 14.06 29.24 4.02
CA SER A 121 13.90 28.14 4.99
C SER A 121 13.91 28.70 6.41
N LEU A 122 12.96 28.29 7.26
CA LEU A 122 12.95 28.69 8.67
C LEU A 122 14.08 28.01 9.43
N PHE A 123 14.19 26.69 9.28
CA PHE A 123 15.23 25.90 9.93
C PHE A 123 15.50 24.61 9.14
N PRO A 124 16.73 24.40 8.61
CA PRO A 124 17.08 23.20 7.84
C PRO A 124 17.35 21.99 8.76
N PHE A 125 16.37 21.59 9.57
CA PHE A 125 16.51 20.62 10.65
C PHE A 125 17.22 19.31 10.26
N LEU A 126 16.61 18.50 9.38
CA LEU A 126 17.22 17.22 9.02
C LEU A 126 18.47 17.42 8.17
N ASN A 127 18.51 18.46 7.31
CA ASN A 127 19.70 18.76 6.50
C ASN A 127 20.92 19.05 7.39
N SER A 128 20.78 19.89 8.42
CA SER A 128 21.86 20.17 9.36
C SER A 128 22.29 18.94 10.15
N MET A 129 21.34 18.07 10.54
CA MET A 129 21.65 16.81 11.21
C MET A 129 22.46 15.87 10.29
N PHE A 130 22.06 15.75 9.02
CA PHE A 130 22.76 14.90 8.05
C PHE A 130 24.14 15.46 7.65
N ILE A 131 24.28 16.78 7.52
CA ILE A 131 25.58 17.44 7.27
C ILE A 131 26.52 17.18 8.45
N GLY A 132 26.06 17.42 9.68
CA GLY A 132 26.87 17.13 10.86
C GLY A 132 27.23 15.66 11.00
N LEU A 133 26.36 14.73 10.59
CA LEU A 133 26.67 13.30 10.56
C LEU A 133 27.65 12.94 9.44
N ASN A 134 27.59 13.62 8.30
CA ASN A 134 28.48 13.41 7.17
C ASN A 134 29.93 13.75 7.52
N ASP A 135 30.16 14.81 8.30
CA ASP A 135 31.51 15.22 8.72
C ASP A 135 32.25 14.14 9.53
N TYR A 136 31.53 13.28 10.26
CA TYR A 136 32.13 12.19 11.02
C TYR A 136 32.02 10.83 10.30
N PHE A 137 30.86 10.54 9.70
CA PHE A 137 30.53 9.25 9.11
C PHE A 137 29.72 9.41 7.80
N PRO A 138 30.37 9.75 6.67
CA PRO A 138 29.71 10.01 5.37
C PRO A 138 28.83 8.86 4.87
N ILE A 139 29.29 7.62 5.03
CA ILE A 139 28.57 6.42 4.60
C ILE A 139 27.29 6.24 5.43
N LEU A 140 27.38 6.46 6.75
CA LEU A 140 26.23 6.32 7.64
C LEU A 140 25.17 7.38 7.35
N ALA A 141 25.58 8.63 7.08
CA ALA A 141 24.68 9.70 6.66
C ALA A 141 23.93 9.35 5.38
N SER A 142 24.63 8.81 4.37
CA SER A 142 24.05 8.41 3.10
C SER A 142 23.09 7.21 3.23
N VAL A 143 23.44 6.20 4.02
CA VAL A 143 22.56 5.04 4.29
C VAL A 143 21.31 5.47 5.06
N LEU A 144 21.45 6.35 6.05
CA LEU A 144 20.31 6.83 6.82
C LEU A 144 19.37 7.69 5.95
N LEU A 145 19.90 8.52 5.06
CA LEU A 145 19.10 9.23 4.06
C LEU A 145 18.31 8.27 3.16
N LEU A 146 18.95 7.19 2.70
CA LEU A 146 18.27 6.15 1.91
C LEU A 146 17.12 5.51 2.71
N VAL A 147 17.33 5.19 3.98
CA VAL A 147 16.27 4.66 4.86
C VAL A 147 15.10 5.63 4.99
N PHE A 148 15.36 6.94 5.15
CA PHE A 148 14.31 7.96 5.20
C PHE A 148 13.53 8.08 3.88
N ALA A 149 14.22 8.01 2.74
CA ALA A 149 13.60 8.07 1.42
C ALA A 149 12.77 6.82 1.12
N LEU A 150 13.28 5.63 1.44
CA LEU A 150 12.54 4.37 1.31
C LEU A 150 11.31 4.35 2.22
N TYR A 151 11.44 4.81 3.47
CA TYR A 151 10.29 4.94 4.39
C TYR A 151 9.19 5.82 3.79
N PHE A 152 9.56 6.99 3.27
CA PHE A 152 8.61 7.90 2.62
C PHE A 152 7.94 7.25 1.40
N MET A 153 8.69 6.49 0.59
CA MET A 153 8.16 5.70 -0.52
C MET A 153 7.15 4.64 -0.05
N PHE A 154 7.46 3.90 1.02
CA PHE A 154 6.52 2.94 1.60
C PHE A 154 5.23 3.62 2.10
N CYS A 155 5.34 4.80 2.72
CA CYS A 155 4.17 5.59 3.11
C CYS A 155 3.32 6.01 1.91
N THR A 156 3.94 6.46 0.81
CA THR A 156 3.22 6.83 -0.42
C THR A 156 2.55 5.63 -1.09
N ILE A 157 3.22 4.47 -1.13
CA ILE A 157 2.65 3.22 -1.68
C ILE A 157 1.44 2.78 -0.84
N ASN A 158 1.57 2.75 0.49
CA ASN A 158 0.47 2.38 1.38
C ASN A 158 -0.70 3.37 1.28
N GLY A 159 -0.41 4.67 1.17
CA GLY A 159 -1.42 5.69 0.91
C GLY A 159 -2.12 5.49 -0.43
N GLY A 160 -1.37 5.10 -1.48
CA GLY A 160 -1.91 4.76 -2.80
C GLY A 160 -2.82 3.54 -2.80
N PHE A 161 -2.54 2.54 -1.94
CA PHE A 161 -3.42 1.38 -1.77
C PHE A 161 -4.70 1.71 -0.98
N SER A 162 -4.62 2.59 0.02
CA SER A 162 -5.78 3.02 0.82
C SER A 162 -6.66 4.05 0.11
N PHE A 163 -6.12 4.77 -0.88
CA PHE A 163 -6.88 5.77 -1.63
C PHE A 163 -7.72 5.13 -2.75
N GLY A 164 -8.89 4.61 -2.39
CA GLY A 164 -10.01 4.37 -3.32
C GLY A 164 -10.67 5.70 -3.74
N LEU A 165 -9.92 6.61 -4.36
CA LEU A 165 -10.49 7.86 -4.86
C LEU A 165 -11.40 7.58 -6.06
N ARG A 166 -12.66 8.04 -6.00
CA ARG A 166 -13.45 8.29 -7.21
C ARG A 166 -12.87 9.50 -7.93
N MET A 167 -11.76 9.31 -8.64
CA MET A 167 -11.27 10.32 -9.58
C MET A 167 -12.32 10.51 -10.67
N PHE A 168 -12.57 11.77 -11.06
CA PHE A 168 -13.68 12.29 -11.89
C PHE A 168 -14.21 11.42 -13.05
N LEU A 169 -13.46 10.45 -13.59
CA LEU A 169 -13.87 9.54 -14.68
C LEU A 169 -13.70 8.04 -14.41
N MET A 170 -13.07 7.60 -13.31
CA MET A 170 -12.79 6.19 -13.05
C MET A 170 -12.95 5.86 -11.56
N ASN A 171 -13.69 4.78 -11.26
CA ASN A 171 -13.72 4.21 -9.92
C ASN A 171 -12.41 3.44 -9.74
N VAL A 172 -11.48 4.01 -8.96
CA VAL A 172 -10.29 3.28 -8.52
C VAL A 172 -10.76 2.22 -7.54
N HIS A 173 -10.57 0.96 -7.91
CA HIS A 173 -10.82 -0.16 -7.02
C HIS A 173 -9.70 -0.25 -6.00
N GLU A 174 -10.06 -0.28 -4.72
CA GLU A 174 -9.14 -0.57 -3.62
C GLU A 174 -8.43 -1.91 -3.89
N MET A 175 -7.12 -1.96 -3.65
CA MET A 175 -6.37 -3.20 -3.80
C MET A 175 -6.52 -4.05 -2.56
N GLU A 176 -7.05 -5.23 -2.74
CA GLU A 176 -7.22 -6.20 -1.67
C GLU A 176 -6.24 -7.35 -1.87
N PRO A 177 -5.49 -7.73 -0.82
CA PRO A 177 -4.66 -8.91 -0.86
C PRO A 177 -5.52 -10.12 -1.25
N HIS A 178 -5.15 -10.80 -2.34
CA HIS A 178 -5.76 -12.03 -2.86
C HIS A 178 -7.08 -11.92 -3.63
N ASP A 179 -7.69 -10.74 -3.78
CA ASP A 179 -8.92 -10.53 -4.59
C ASP A 179 -8.82 -9.35 -5.57
N THR A 180 -7.59 -8.85 -5.82
CA THR A 180 -7.39 -7.76 -6.78
C THR A 180 -7.52 -8.29 -8.22
N LEU A 181 -8.53 -7.81 -8.95
CA LEU A 181 -8.64 -8.02 -10.39
C LEU A 181 -7.35 -7.59 -11.10
N ILE A 182 -6.84 -8.37 -12.06
CA ILE A 182 -5.60 -8.07 -12.80
C ILE A 182 -5.66 -6.65 -13.43
N THR A 183 -6.83 -6.23 -13.90
CA THR A 183 -7.04 -4.87 -14.42
C THR A 183 -6.84 -3.79 -13.35
N SER A 184 -7.36 -4.01 -12.14
CA SER A 184 -7.17 -3.09 -11.00
C SER A 184 -5.72 -3.10 -10.52
N LEU A 185 -5.05 -4.26 -10.55
CA LEU A 185 -3.63 -4.38 -10.24
C LEU A 185 -2.76 -3.57 -11.21
N VAL A 186 -2.99 -3.69 -12.52
CA VAL A 186 -2.24 -2.95 -13.55
C VAL A 186 -2.50 -1.45 -13.43
N PHE A 187 -3.75 -1.05 -13.19
CA PHE A 187 -4.09 0.36 -13.03
C PHE A 187 -3.44 0.99 -11.79
N ASN A 188 -3.60 0.38 -10.62
CA ASN A 188 -3.02 0.88 -9.37
C ASN A 188 -1.48 0.75 -9.36
N GLY A 189 -0.93 -0.30 -9.96
CA GLY A 189 0.51 -0.42 -10.20
C GLY A 189 1.04 0.72 -11.09
N GLY A 190 0.29 1.10 -12.13
CA GLY A 190 0.59 2.27 -12.95
C GLY A 190 0.57 3.58 -12.16
N LEU A 191 -0.40 3.78 -11.26
CA LEU A 191 -0.46 4.96 -10.38
C LEU A 191 0.75 5.00 -9.44
N ILE A 192 1.13 3.87 -8.84
CA ILE A 192 2.33 3.79 -7.99
C ILE A 192 3.58 4.12 -8.79
N LEU A 193 3.72 3.62 -10.02
CA LEU A 193 4.85 3.94 -10.89
C LEU A 193 4.89 5.44 -11.24
N MET A 194 3.74 6.07 -11.45
CA MET A 194 3.66 7.51 -11.70
C MET A 194 4.06 8.36 -10.48
N THR A 195 3.86 7.88 -9.25
CA THR A 195 4.24 8.63 -8.04
C THR A 195 5.74 8.57 -7.74
N VAL A 196 6.50 7.63 -8.31
CA VAL A 196 7.95 7.51 -8.07
C VAL A 196 8.71 8.76 -8.49
N LEU A 197 8.42 9.32 -9.68
CA LEU A 197 9.10 10.50 -10.20
C LEU A 197 8.89 11.76 -9.33
N PRO A 198 7.65 12.18 -9.00
CA PRO A 198 7.44 13.33 -8.13
C PRO A 198 7.99 13.08 -6.72
N LEU A 199 7.95 11.84 -6.21
CA LEU A 199 8.55 11.49 -4.92
C LEU A 199 10.07 11.71 -4.93
N LEU A 200 10.75 11.26 -5.98
CA LEU A 200 12.20 11.43 -6.12
C LEU A 200 12.58 12.91 -6.22
N GLN A 201 11.83 13.68 -7.02
CA GLN A 201 12.00 15.14 -7.12
C GLN A 201 11.76 15.83 -5.79
N PHE A 202 10.77 15.36 -5.03
CA PHE A 202 10.45 15.86 -3.71
C PHE A 202 11.61 15.63 -2.73
N CYS A 203 12.13 14.40 -2.67
CA CYS A 203 13.29 14.05 -1.85
C CYS A 203 14.53 14.87 -2.23
N SER A 204 14.79 15.04 -3.53
CA SER A 204 15.90 15.86 -4.02
C SER A 204 15.81 17.33 -3.56
N LYS A 205 14.60 17.90 -3.55
CA LYS A 205 14.38 19.26 -3.01
C LYS A 205 14.48 19.30 -1.49
N ALA A 206 13.89 18.31 -0.81
CA ALA A 206 13.84 18.24 0.65
C ALA A 206 15.23 18.09 1.29
N PHE A 207 16.15 17.38 0.61
CA PHE A 207 17.51 17.13 1.08
C PHE A 207 18.59 17.78 0.19
N GLY A 208 18.22 18.79 -0.61
CA GLY A 208 19.13 19.41 -1.57
C GLY A 208 20.36 20.05 -0.92
N ASP A 209 20.20 20.67 0.26
CA ASP A 209 21.28 21.34 0.96
C ASP A 209 22.31 20.32 1.51
N TYR A 210 21.84 19.16 2.01
CA TYR A 210 22.72 18.04 2.34
C TYR A 210 23.39 17.45 1.09
N ALA A 211 22.62 17.21 0.03
CA ALA A 211 23.15 16.59 -1.19
C ALA A 211 24.30 17.42 -1.78
N ALA A 212 24.16 18.75 -1.79
CA ALA A 212 25.18 19.67 -2.27
C ALA A 212 26.49 19.65 -1.46
N GLN A 213 26.46 19.20 -0.21
CA GLN A 213 27.62 19.16 0.70
C GLN A 213 28.12 17.73 0.95
N SER A 214 27.50 16.73 0.31
CA SER A 214 27.88 15.33 0.53
C SER A 214 29.15 14.98 -0.22
N GLU A 215 30.09 14.31 0.47
CA GLU A 215 31.38 13.88 -0.10
C GLU A 215 31.21 12.93 -1.30
N VAL A 216 30.05 12.26 -1.42
CA VAL A 216 29.75 11.39 -2.55
C VAL A 216 29.75 12.18 -3.87
N ILE A 217 29.25 13.41 -3.87
CA ILE A 217 29.30 14.26 -5.07
C ILE A 217 30.74 14.66 -5.35
N ASP A 218 31.53 15.00 -4.35
CA ASP A 218 32.94 15.35 -4.54
C ASP A 218 33.76 14.17 -5.08
N ILE A 219 33.53 12.95 -4.59
CA ILE A 219 34.18 11.73 -5.11
C ILE A 219 33.77 11.46 -6.56
N LEU A 220 32.49 11.63 -6.90
CA LEU A 220 31.99 11.42 -8.27
C LEU A 220 32.46 12.52 -9.23
N ALA A 221 32.46 13.78 -8.79
CA ALA A 221 32.95 14.92 -9.55
C ALA A 221 34.47 14.81 -9.80
N CYS A 222 35.25 14.40 -8.79
CA CYS A 222 36.68 14.15 -8.95
C CYS A 222 36.95 13.02 -9.96
N ARG A 223 36.10 11.98 -10.01
CA ARG A 223 36.17 10.92 -11.03
C ARG A 223 35.78 11.35 -12.44
N VAL A 224 34.80 12.25 -12.60
CA VAL A 224 34.42 12.79 -13.92
C VAL A 224 35.52 13.69 -14.47
N VAL A 225 36.12 14.52 -13.62
CA VAL A 225 37.28 15.34 -13.98
C VAL A 225 38.47 14.46 -14.41
N GLN A 226 38.77 13.38 -13.68
CA GLN A 226 39.82 12.43 -14.07
C GLN A 226 39.54 11.62 -15.35
N ARG A 227 38.30 11.60 -15.84
CA ARG A 227 37.90 10.89 -17.07
C ARG A 227 37.69 11.84 -18.25
N GLY A 228 37.85 13.14 -18.02
CA GLY A 228 37.62 14.23 -18.98
C GLY A 228 38.88 14.97 -19.40
N ASP A 229 40.07 14.39 -19.21
CA ASP A 229 41.28 14.85 -19.88
C ASP A 229 41.37 14.21 -21.29
N PRO A 230 41.66 14.97 -22.37
CA PRO A 230 42.08 14.40 -23.64
C PRO A 230 43.42 13.65 -23.55
#